data_AF-A0A4R1YRM9-F1
#
_entry.id   AF-A0A4R1YRM9-F1
#
_cell.length_a   1.000
_cell.length_b   1.000
_cell.length_c   1.000
_cell.angle_alpha   90.00
_cell.angle_beta   90.00
_cell.angle_gamma   90.00
#
_symmetry.space_group_name_H-M   'P 1'
#
loop_
_entity.id
_entity.type
_entity.pdbx_description
1 polymer ?
#
loop_
_entity_poly.entity_id
_entity_poly.type
_entity_poly.pdbx_seq_one_letter_code
_entity_poly.pdbx_strand_id
1 'polypeptide(L)'
;MAFYALKTSLTKDLNSPLVDLLAGMLKRGVESGEFRKGVDPVHLDISIAALSYFYLSNNHTLSAIFGRDLLSPAALEERPEHIQGLVPGYVTAT
;
A
#
# COMPACT_ATOMS: atom_id res chain seq x y z
N MET A 1 12.29 16.16 20.59
CA MET A 1 10.94 16.56 21.03
C MET A 1 10.19 17.18 19.87
N ALA A 2 9.60 16.34 18.99
CA ALA A 2 8.79 16.80 17.85
C ALA A 2 7.65 15.80 17.56
N PHE A 3 6.98 15.34 18.61
CA PHE A 3 5.85 14.38 18.51
C PHE A 3 4.58 14.90 19.22
N TYR A 4 4.38 16.22 19.28
CA TYR A 4 3.27 16.82 20.03
C TYR A 4 2.66 18.06 19.38
N ALA A 5 2.29 18.01 18.09
CA ALA A 5 1.64 19.17 17.45
C ALA A 5 0.63 18.85 16.32
N LEU A 6 0.00 17.66 16.27
CA LEU A 6 -1.13 17.42 15.37
C LEU A 6 -2.32 16.72 16.05
N LYS A 7 -2.46 16.94 17.36
CA LYS A 7 -3.74 16.72 18.07
C LYS A 7 -4.48 18.05 18.02
N THR A 8 -5.55 18.17 17.21
CA THR A 8 -6.89 18.65 17.68
C THR A 8 -7.90 19.07 16.60
N SER A 9 -7.61 19.13 15.29
CA SER A 9 -8.69 19.42 14.32
C SER A 9 -8.52 18.87 12.91
N LEU A 10 -7.33 18.40 12.54
CA LEU A 10 -7.04 17.89 11.18
C LEU A 10 -7.35 16.39 10.98
N THR A 11 -7.75 15.68 12.04
CA THR A 11 -7.81 14.21 12.03
C THR A 11 -9.10 13.62 11.46
N LYS A 12 -10.19 14.38 11.37
CA LYS A 12 -11.44 13.87 10.76
C LYS A 12 -11.43 13.92 9.23
N ASP A 13 -10.72 14.87 8.64
CA ASP A 13 -10.61 15.03 7.18
C ASP A 13 -9.49 14.17 6.57
N LEU A 14 -8.72 13.46 7.40
CA LEU A 14 -7.72 12.47 7.00
C LEU A 14 -8.28 11.04 6.91
N ASN A 15 -9.60 10.86 7.07
CA ASN A 15 -10.24 9.64 6.59
C ASN A 15 -10.06 9.59 5.08
N SER A 16 -9.00 8.92 4.64
CA SER A 16 -8.72 8.70 3.23
C SER A 16 -9.89 7.91 2.66
N PRO A 17 -10.62 8.42 1.63
CA PRO A 17 -11.68 7.65 0.97
C PRO A 17 -11.21 6.27 0.49
N LEU A 18 -9.91 6.12 0.28
CA LEU A 18 -9.27 4.85 -0.05
C LEU A 18 -9.28 3.87 1.13
N VAL A 19 -9.03 4.32 2.37
CA VAL A 19 -9.09 3.48 3.56
C VAL A 19 -10.51 2.98 3.78
N ASP A 20 -11.52 3.84 3.61
CA ASP A 20 -12.93 3.44 3.72
C ASP A 20 -13.31 2.41 2.65
N LEU A 21 -12.82 2.60 1.42
CA LEU A 21 -13.00 1.64 0.33
C LEU A 21 -12.35 0.29 0.67
N LEU A 22 -11.11 0.29 1.15
CA LEU A 22 -10.38 -0.91 1.56
C LEU A 22 -11.10 -1.60 2.72
N ALA A 23 -11.57 -0.86 3.72
CA ALA A 23 -12.35 -1.41 4.83
C ALA A 23 -13.61 -2.15 4.33
N GLY A 24 -14.33 -1.54 3.39
CA GLY A 24 -15.49 -2.16 2.76
C GLY A 24 -15.15 -3.42 1.96
N MET A 25 -14.05 -3.40 1.20
CA MET A 25 -13.57 -4.57 0.44
C MET A 25 -13.14 -5.71 1.37
N LEU A 26 -12.35 -5.40 2.40
CA LEU A 26 -11.89 -6.37 3.39
C LEU A 26 -13.06 -7.02 4.11
N LYS A 27 -14.05 -6.23 4.52
CA LYS A 27 -15.28 -6.75 5.15
C LYS A 27 -16.00 -7.75 4.24
N ARG A 28 -16.25 -7.39 2.98
CA ARG A 28 -16.93 -8.30 2.03
C ARG A 28 -16.15 -9.58 1.78
N GLY A 29 -14.82 -9.48 1.61
CA GLY A 29 -13.99 -10.66 1.40
C GLY A 29 -13.92 -11.58 2.63
N VAL A 30 -14.00 -11.02 3.84
CA VAL A 30 -14.13 -11.83 5.07
C VAL A 30 -15.49 -12.51 5.14
N GLU A 31 -16.57 -11.82 4.75
CA GLU A 31 -17.93 -12.38 4.70
C GLU A 31 -18.07 -13.48 3.65
N SER A 32 -17.39 -13.37 2.50
CA SER A 32 -17.34 -14.40 1.45
C SER A 32 -16.38 -15.55 1.76
N GLY A 33 -15.51 -15.40 2.76
CA GLY A 33 -14.46 -16.38 3.10
C GLY A 33 -13.23 -16.32 2.20
N GLU A 34 -13.16 -15.36 1.27
CA GLU A 34 -12.02 -15.17 0.37
C GLU A 34 -10.82 -14.50 1.07
N PHE A 35 -11.09 -13.62 2.04
CA PHE A 35 -10.06 -12.88 2.77
C PHE A 35 -9.96 -13.30 4.23
N ARG A 36 -8.75 -13.21 4.78
CA ARG A 36 -8.46 -13.47 6.18
C ARG A 36 -9.03 -12.38 7.09
N LYS A 37 -9.40 -12.76 8.30
CA LYS A 37 -9.83 -11.82 9.36
C LYS A 37 -8.63 -11.03 9.91
N GLY A 38 -8.92 -9.86 10.49
CA GLY A 38 -7.93 -9.09 11.26
C GLY A 38 -6.98 -8.22 10.43
N VAL A 39 -7.22 -8.05 9.12
CA VAL A 39 -6.49 -7.07 8.32
C VAL A 39 -7.02 -5.67 8.64
N ASP A 40 -6.13 -4.81 9.13
CA ASP A 40 -6.43 -3.40 9.34
C ASP A 40 -6.27 -2.62 8.01
N PRO A 41 -7.31 -1.87 7.56
CA PRO A 41 -7.29 -1.17 6.27
C PRO A 41 -6.27 -0.02 6.23
N VAL A 42 -5.97 0.63 7.35
CA VAL A 42 -4.96 1.70 7.43
C VAL A 42 -3.57 1.12 7.25
N HIS A 43 -3.26 0.02 7.95
CA HIS A 43 -1.97 -0.66 7.77
C HIS A 43 -1.79 -1.20 6.34
N LEU A 44 -2.86 -1.70 5.74
CA LEU A 44 -2.85 -2.15 4.35
C LEU A 44 -2.57 -0.99 3.38
N ASP A 45 -3.27 0.14 3.54
CA ASP A 45 -3.08 1.34 2.72
C ASP A 45 -1.64 1.87 2.80
N ILE A 46 -1.12 2.01 4.03
CA ILE A 46 0.28 2.42 4.27
C ILE A 46 1.25 1.47 3.58
N SER A 47 0.99 0.16 3.61
CA SER A 47 1.86 -0.84 2.99
C SER A 47 1.84 -0.73 1.47
N ILE A 48 0.67 -0.54 0.85
CA ILE A 48 0.53 -0.31 -0.59
C ILE A 48 1.28 0.96 -1.00
N ALA A 49 1.07 2.05 -0.26
CA ALA A 49 1.75 3.32 -0.49
C ALA A 49 3.27 3.18 -0.34
N ALA A 50 3.75 2.48 0.68
CA ALA A 50 5.16 2.24 0.93
C ALA A 50 5.83 1.44 -0.20
N LEU A 51 5.17 0.39 -0.72
CA LEU A 51 5.68 -0.40 -1.85
C LEU A 51 5.91 0.46 -3.09
N SER A 52 4.98 1.36 -3.40
CA SER A 52 5.10 2.28 -4.54
C SER A 52 6.10 3.39 -4.27
N TYR A 53 5.99 4.06 -3.13
CA TYR A 53 6.80 5.21 -2.77
C TYR A 53 8.27 4.84 -2.64
N PHE A 54 8.60 3.74 -1.96
CA PHE A 54 9.98 3.29 -1.82
C PHE A 54 10.64 3.06 -3.18
N TYR A 55 9.95 2.36 -4.08
CA TYR A 55 10.44 2.06 -5.43
C TYR A 55 10.70 3.33 -6.25
N LEU A 56 9.75 4.27 -6.25
CA LEU A 56 9.84 5.49 -7.06
C LEU A 56 10.81 6.52 -6.46
N SER A 57 10.71 6.80 -5.16
CA SER A 57 11.54 7.80 -4.47
C SER A 57 13.02 7.42 -4.41
N ASN A 58 13.33 6.12 -4.38
CA ASN A 58 14.70 5.63 -4.34
C ASN A 58 15.19 5.13 -5.70
N ASN A 59 14.46 5.42 -6.78
CA ASN A 59 14.70 4.76 -8.05
C ASN A 59 16.12 4.93 -8.55
N HIS A 60 16.68 6.15 -8.56
CA HIS A 60 18.06 6.38 -8.98
C HIS A 60 19.05 5.50 -8.22
N THR A 61 18.86 5.36 -6.91
CA THR A 61 19.71 4.54 -6.05
C THR A 61 19.55 3.06 -6.36
N LEU A 62 18.31 2.57 -6.44
CA LEU A 62 18.02 1.16 -6.74
C LEU A 62 18.50 0.77 -8.15
N SER A 63 18.27 1.64 -9.15
CA SER A 63 18.71 1.46 -10.52
C SER A 63 20.23 1.35 -10.62
N ALA A 64 20.96 2.19 -9.89
CA ALA A 64 22.42 2.12 -9.81
C ALA A 64 22.91 0.84 -9.11
N ILE A 65 22.29 0.44 -7.99
CA ILE A 65 22.66 -0.76 -7.22
C ILE A 65 22.43 -2.04 -8.03
N PHE A 66 21.29 -2.14 -8.73
CA PHE A 66 20.89 -3.35 -9.43
C PHE A 66 21.27 -3.36 -10.93
N GLY A 67 21.85 -2.27 -11.44
CA GLY A 67 22.24 -2.17 -12.85
C GLY A 67 21.05 -2.28 -13.83
N ARG A 68 19.88 -1.80 -13.43
CA ARG A 68 18.63 -1.82 -14.23
C ARG A 68 18.01 -0.44 -14.28
N ASP A 69 17.42 -0.06 -15.41
CA ASP A 69 16.59 1.14 -15.47
C ASP A 69 15.19 0.83 -14.93
N LEU A 70 14.98 1.15 -13.65
CA LEU A 70 13.72 0.90 -12.96
C LEU A 70 12.65 1.97 -13.24
N LEU A 71 12.95 3.02 -14.04
CA LEU A 71 11.94 3.96 -14.59
C LEU A 71 11.71 3.76 -16.09
N SER A 72 12.34 2.76 -16.70
CA SER A 72 12.02 2.41 -18.08
C SER A 72 10.51 2.15 -18.23
N PRO A 73 9.89 2.47 -19.38
CA PRO A 73 8.45 2.24 -19.58
C PRO A 73 8.02 0.82 -19.21
N ALA A 74 8.79 -0.19 -19.63
CA ALA A 74 8.53 -1.59 -19.30
C ALA A 74 8.59 -1.88 -17.78
N ALA A 75 9.55 -1.29 -17.06
CA ALA A 75 9.65 -1.47 -15.60
C ALA A 75 8.50 -0.78 -14.85
N LEU A 76 8.01 0.35 -15.36
CA LEU A 76 6.85 1.05 -14.79
C LEU A 76 5.54 0.32 -15.07
N GLU A 77 5.46 -0.45 -16.17
CA GLU A 77 4.35 -1.37 -16.44
C GLU A 77 4.41 -2.63 -15.55
N GLU A 78 5.60 -3.22 -15.36
CA GLU A 78 5.80 -4.42 -14.53
C GLU A 78 5.55 -4.16 -13.04
N ARG A 79 5.89 -2.97 -12.54
CA ARG A 79 5.89 -2.68 -11.10
C ARG A 79 4.50 -2.81 -10.45
N PRO A 80 3.42 -2.23 -11.01
CA PRO A 80 2.07 -2.44 -10.48
C PRO A 80 1.64 -3.91 -10.47
N GLU A 81 1.96 -4.68 -11.52
CA GLU A 81 1.62 -6.11 -11.58
C GLU A 81 2.26 -6.89 -10.43
N HIS A 82 3.53 -6.60 -10.14
CA HIS A 82 4.21 -7.19 -9.00
C HIS A 82 3.54 -6.83 -7.65
N ILE A 83 3.15 -5.57 -7.45
CA ILE A 83 2.44 -5.14 -6.23
C ILE A 83 1.07 -5.83 -6.14
N GLN A 84 0.35 -5.95 -7.26
CA GLN A 84 -0.92 -6.67 -7.35
C GLN A 84 -0.78 -8.18 -7.16
N GLY A 85 0.40 -8.77 -7.35
CA GLY A 85 0.68 -10.14 -6.94
C GLY A 85 0.89 -10.26 -5.42
N LEU A 86 1.63 -9.34 -4.82
CA LEU A 86 1.98 -9.36 -3.39
C LEU A 86 0.80 -9.06 -2.46
N VAL A 87 0.05 -7.99 -2.75
CA VAL A 87 -0.97 -7.46 -1.83
C VAL A 87 -2.13 -8.45 -1.60
N PRO A 88 -2.73 -9.06 -2.64
CA PRO A 88 -3.70 -10.13 -2.50
C PRO A 88 -3.18 -11.32 -1.70
N GLY A 89 -1.93 -11.76 -1.92
CA GLY A 89 -1.33 -12.87 -1.17
C GLY A 89 -1.25 -12.63 0.35
N TYR A 90 -1.18 -11.36 0.78
CA TYR A 90 -1.27 -11.00 2.19
C TYR A 90 -2.71 -10.96 2.73
N VAL A 91 -3.74 -10.74 1.90
CA VAL A 91 -5.12 -10.61 2.40
C VAL A 91 -5.96 -11.88 2.20
N THR A 92 -5.55 -12.79 1.33
CA THR A 92 -6.27 -14.05 1.11
C THR A 92 -6.25 -14.95 2.34
N ALA A 93 -7.36 -15.66 2.58
CA ALA A 93 -7.41 -16.73 3.57
C ALA A 93 -6.49 -17.88 3.14
N THR A 94 -5.70 -18.40 4.08
CA THR A 94 -4.89 -19.61 3.88
C THR A 94 -5.68 -20.83 4.33
#